data_AF-A0A951QMC8-F1
#
_entry.id   AF-A0A951QMC8-F1
#
_cell.length_a   1.000
_cell.length_b   1.000
_cell.length_c   1.000
_cell.angle_alpha   90.00
_cell.angle_beta   90.00
_cell.angle_gamma   90.00
#
_symmetry.space_group_name_H-M   'P 1'
#
loop_
_entity.id
_entity.type
_entity.pdbx_description
1 polymer ?
#
loop_
_entity_poly.entity_id
_entity_poly.type
_entity_poly.pdbx_seq_one_letter_code
_entity_poly.pdbx_strand_id
1 'polypeptide(L)' 'MFETLAERYISDIIGFCQGLSTFPERGTKRDDLRPDLRVIGYAKRATIAFSVKTDQVIIYGVFYGGQDYDSLMQE' A
#
# COMPACT_ATOMS: atom_id res chain seq x y z
N MET A 1 -8.14 12.26 25.17
CA MET A 1 -8.99 12.35 23.96
C MET A 1 -9.02 10.96 23.38
N PHE A 2 -10.17 10.29 23.32
CA PHE A 2 -10.24 8.92 22.81
C PHE A 2 -10.18 8.98 21.29
N GLU A 3 -9.08 8.51 20.73
CA GLU A 3 -8.99 8.27 19.29
C GLU A 3 -10.06 7.25 18.92
N THR A 4 -10.92 7.58 17.97
CA THR A 4 -11.98 6.69 17.52
C THR A 4 -11.38 5.45 16.86
N LEU A 5 -12.15 4.35 16.77
CA LEU A 5 -11.69 3.14 16.09
C LEU A 5 -11.25 3.42 14.64
N ALA A 6 -11.90 4.37 13.97
CA ALA A 6 -11.57 4.78 12.61
C ALA A 6 -10.23 5.50 12.54
N GLU A 7 -9.99 6.47 13.42
CA GLU A 7 -8.71 7.20 13.49
C GLU A 7 -7.56 6.24 13.78
N ARG A 8 -7.71 5.34 14.77
CA ARG A 8 -6.68 4.34 15.08
C ARG A 8 -6.37 3.45 13.87
N TYR A 9 -7.40 3.02 13.14
CA TYR A 9 -7.21 2.16 11.96
C TYR A 9 -6.46 2.91 10.84
N ILE A 10 -6.77 4.19 10.62
CA ILE A 10 -6.05 5.04 9.66
C ILE A 10 -4.60 5.23 10.11
N SER A 11 -4.37 5.56 11.38
CA SER A 11 -3.04 5.71 11.98
C SER A 11 -2.20 4.43 11.81
N ASP A 12 -2.79 3.25 12.03
CA ASP A 12 -2.09 1.97 11.84
C ASP A 12 -1.72 1.72 10.37
N ILE A 13 -2.58 2.10 9.40
CA ILE A 13 -2.27 2.02 7.97
C ILE A 13 -1.14 2.97 7.60
N ILE A 14 -1.18 4.22 8.08
CA ILE A 14 -0.12 5.21 7.82
C ILE A 14 1.22 4.70 8.37
N GLY A 15 1.23 4.20 9.61
CA GLY A 15 2.44 3.61 10.21
C GLY A 15 2.97 2.42 9.42
N PHE A 16 2.09 1.57 8.90
CA PHE A 16 2.49 0.46 8.02
C PHE A 16 3.12 0.96 6.71
N CYS A 17 2.54 1.97 6.07
CA CYS A 17 3.10 2.60 4.87
C CYS A 17 4.48 3.22 5.14
N GLN A 18 4.64 3.95 6.25
CA GLN A 18 5.92 4.53 6.64
C GLN A 18 6.99 3.45 6.85
N GLY A 19 6.63 2.32 7.46
CA GLY A 19 7.51 1.18 7.67
C GLY A 19 7.92 0.44 6.39
N LEU A 20 7.36 0.78 5.20
CA LEU A 20 7.84 0.24 3.93
C LEU A 20 9.24 0.75 3.60
N SER A 21 9.62 1.93 4.08
CA SER A 21 10.98 2.49 3.89
C SER A 21 12.11 1.59 4.42
N THR A 22 11.86 0.79 5.47
CA THR A 22 12.90 -0.07 6.08
C THR A 22 13.18 -1.32 5.24
N PHE A 23 12.16 -1.90 4.62
CA PHE A 23 12.26 -3.07 3.77
C PHE A 23 11.37 -2.87 2.53
N PRO A 24 11.79 -2.01 1.60
CA PRO A 24 10.91 -1.53 0.53
C PRO A 24 10.58 -2.60 -0.50
N GLU A 25 11.46 -3.58 -0.70
CA GLU A 25 11.29 -4.64 -1.70
C GLU A 25 10.32 -5.75 -1.29
N ARG A 26 9.58 -5.59 -0.17
CA ARG A 26 8.54 -6.53 0.27
C ARG A 26 7.27 -6.41 -0.58
N GLY A 27 6.36 -7.37 -0.41
CA GLY A 27 5.15 -7.45 -1.22
C GLY A 27 5.39 -8.11 -2.59
N THR A 28 4.30 -8.29 -3.33
CA THR A 28 4.31 -8.95 -4.63
C THR A 28 4.57 -7.93 -5.73
N LYS A 29 5.58 -8.18 -6.57
CA LYS A 29 5.77 -7.40 -7.80
C LYS A 29 4.62 -7.65 -8.77
N ARG A 30 4.07 -6.58 -9.34
CA ARG A 30 3.04 -6.58 -10.38
C ARG A 30 3.55 -5.88 -11.63
N ASP A 31 4.73 -6.30 -12.09
CA ASP A 31 5.34 -5.80 -13.32
C ASP A 31 4.48 -6.13 -14.56
N ASP A 32 3.54 -7.08 -14.42
CA ASP A 32 2.49 -7.39 -15.40
C ASP A 32 1.46 -6.25 -15.58
N LEU A 33 1.28 -5.39 -14.57
CA LEU A 33 0.43 -4.20 -14.67
C LEU A 33 1.24 -2.96 -15.01
N ARG A 34 2.35 -2.73 -14.30
CA ARG A 34 3.21 -1.55 -14.48
C ARG A 34 4.62 -1.81 -13.94
N PRO A 35 5.68 -1.31 -14.60
CA PRO A 35 7.04 -1.43 -14.08
C PRO A 35 7.18 -0.86 -12.65
N ASP A 36 7.90 -1.61 -11.81
CA ASP A 36 8.19 -1.29 -10.40
C ASP A 36 6.96 -1.30 -9.48
N LEU A 37 5.79 -1.70 -9.97
CA LEU A 37 4.59 -1.79 -9.16
C LEU A 37 4.70 -2.96 -8.19
N ARG A 38 4.34 -2.70 -6.94
CA ARG A 38 4.30 -3.67 -5.86
C ARG A 38 2.98 -3.54 -5.11
N VAL A 39 2.50 -4.68 -4.64
CA VAL A 39 1.27 -4.76 -3.87
C VAL A 39 1.50 -5.53 -2.59
N ILE A 40 0.89 -5.08 -1.50
CA ILE A 40 0.94 -5.78 -0.22
C ILE A 40 -0.41 -5.71 0.48
N GLY A 41 -0.83 -6.83 1.06
CA GLY A 41 -2.03 -6.90 1.87
C GLY A 41 -1.78 -6.35 3.28
N TYR A 42 -2.71 -5.56 3.79
CA TYR A 42 -2.76 -5.09 5.17
C TYR A 42 -4.04 -5.59 5.85
N ALA A 43 -3.88 -6.18 7.04
CA ALA A 43 -4.96 -6.67 7.90
C ALA A 43 -6.02 -7.56 7.20
N LYS A 44 -5.65 -8.25 6.11
CA LYS A 44 -6.57 -9.03 5.24
C LYS A 44 -7.76 -8.23 4.69
N ARG A 45 -7.67 -6.90 4.69
CA ARG A 45 -8.79 -6.01 4.38
C ARG A 45 -8.43 -4.92 3.37
N ALA A 46 -7.17 -4.49 3.35
CA ALA A 46 -6.70 -3.50 2.41
C ALA A 46 -5.55 -4.05 1.57
N THR A 47 -5.44 -3.58 0.33
CA THR A 47 -4.30 -3.75 -0.55
C THR A 47 -3.64 -2.40 -0.73
N ILE A 48 -2.32 -2.35 -0.57
CA ILE A 48 -1.54 -1.13 -0.74
C ILE A 48 -0.72 -1.29 -2.01
N ALA A 49 -0.93 -0.42 -2.98
CA ALA A 49 -0.16 -0.36 -4.21
C ALA A 49 0.92 0.71 -4.10
N PHE A 50 2.15 0.36 -4.43
CA PHE A 50 3.30 1.25 -4.29
C PHE A 50 4.42 0.90 -5.27
N SER A 51 5.38 1.80 -5.46
CA SER A 51 6.65 1.48 -6.12
C SER A 51 7.84 1.85 -5.24
N VAL A 52 8.96 1.20 -5.52
CA VAL A 52 10.25 1.48 -4.88
C VAL A 52 11.13 2.18 -5.90
N LYS A 53 11.59 3.38 -5.54
CA LYS A 53 12.61 4.12 -6.26
C LYS A 53 13.88 4.16 -5.42
N THR A 54 14.97 4.68 -5.98
CA THR A 54 16.30 4.66 -5.36
C THR A 54 16.34 5.22 -3.94
N ASP A 55 15.54 6.24 -3.66
CA ASP A 55 15.52 6.99 -2.40
C ASP A 55 14.15 7.03 -1.70
N GLN A 56 13.10 6.52 -2.33
CA GLN A 56 11.74 6.67 -1.83
C GLN A 56 10.80 5.50 -2.17
N VAL A 57 9.80 5.34 -1.32
CA VAL A 57 8.62 4.49 -1.58
C VAL A 57 7.46 5.39 -1.97
N ILE A 58 6.88 5.18 -3.14
CA ILE A 58 5.73 5.95 -3.64
C ILE A 58 4.48 5.12 -3.43
N ILE A 59 3.57 5.59 -2.59
CA ILE A 59 2.25 4.95 -2.40
C ILE A 59 1.30 5.49 -3.47
N TYR A 60 0.76 4.60 -4.30
CA TYR A 60 -0.26 4.95 -5.30
C TYR A 60 -1.66 4.96 -4.71
N GLY A 61 -1.94 4.03 -3.79
CA GLY A 61 -3.26 3.96 -3.16
C GLY A 61 -3.40 2.85 -2.13
N VAL A 62 -4.44 2.98 -1.31
CA VAL A 62 -4.89 1.98 -0.35
C VAL A 62 -6.32 1.58 -0.72
N PHE A 63 -6.49 0.32 -1.11
CA PHE A 63 -7.70 -0.23 -1.69
C PHE A 63 -8.35 -1.19 -0.69
N TYR A 64 -9.53 -0.84 -0.18
CA TYR A 64 -10.21 -1.61 0.86
C TYR A 64 -11.22 -2.60 0.29
N GLY A 65 -11.43 -3.73 0.97
CA GLY A 65 -12.55 -4.62 0.70
C GLY A 65 -12.52 -5.31 -0.67
N GLY A 66 -11.32 -5.50 -1.24
CA GLY A 66 -11.18 -6.11 -2.57
C GLY A 66 -11.49 -5.17 -3.72
N GLN A 67 -11.42 -3.85 -3.49
CA GLN A 67 -11.40 -2.86 -4.57
C GLN A 67 -10.41 -3.25 -5.66
N ASP A 68 -10.85 -3.16 -6.91
CA ASP A 68 -10.06 -3.50 -8.09
C ASP A 68 -9.00 -2.42 -8.34
N TYR A 69 -7.82 -2.67 -7.79
CA TYR A 69 -6.66 -1.82 -8.02
C TYR A 69 -5.99 -2.14 -9.37
N ASP A 70 -6.21 -3.32 -9.95
CA ASP A 70 -5.56 -3.71 -11.20
C ASP A 70 -5.98 -2.75 -12.33
N SER A 71 -7.28 -2.49 -12.45
CA SER A 71 -7.82 -1.55 -13.45
C SER A 71 -7.29 -0.12 -13.27
N LEU A 72 -7.02 0.31 -12.03
CA LEU A 72 -6.54 1.65 -11.71
C LEU A 72 -5.03 1.84 -11.91
N MET A 73 -4.28 0.74 -12.00
CA MET A 73 -2.83 0.78 -12.21
C MET A 73 -2.42 0.59 -13.68
N GLN A 74 -3.38 0.28 -14.56
CA GLN A 74 -3.18 0.13 -16.01
C GLN A 74 -3.25 1.46 -16.78
N GLU A 75 -3.60 2.58 -16.12
CA GLU A 75 -3.64 3.93 -16.71
C GLU A 75 -2.28 4.66 -16.70
#